data_AF-A0A849S194-F1
#
_entry.id   AF-A0A849S194-F1
#
_cell.length_a   1.000
_cell.length_b   1.000
_cell.length_c   1.000
_cell.angle_alpha   90.00
_cell.angle_beta   90.00
_cell.angle_gamma   90.00
#
_symmetry.space_group_name_H-M   'P 1'
#
loop_
_entity.id
_entity.type
_entity.pdbx_description
1 polymer ?
#
loop_
_entity_poly.entity_id
_entity_poly.type
_entity_poly.pdbx_seq_one_letter_code
_entity_poly.pdbx_strand_id
1 'polypeptide(L)'
;MVIFIVALVWTSLGGAGHIFYANIYDWSLRDAVLHDLVVDAWPVSYGETDGAPMMLRSPVAYFLPAAVLGKLFGVGYADMFLWGWTLLGVLLFLLLLPLPQRTFMRFSIGLAVVVLFSGMDVLGLLLTGSLLPESGDHIEWWASFYQLSSHATQLFWVPNHALPGWLAAALFLRHWKQANFVKMAPFLLALLPLWSPFAVIGIGPFLAIALGYAVKTGTWRHLRMLHCLPAIFIFAFGVLYLAMDIGGINSSPIGAVVGARVENNIRFLASYALFVSLEFGVLSFVLLSRGRAGLPVWIATVVLLLLPTYSFGPGNDLVMRASIPALVILCAACLAEIDLKSTPDNFSDVVALAFILLIGAVTPVNEILRAVNSKRWDPDLGHNLLDTQANHSPPAHYVGRLKDPLLIRLFKPPVDYRT
;
A
#
# COMPACT_ATOMS: atom_id res chain seq x y z
N MET A 1 -22.67 -5.69 10.83
CA MET A 1 -22.36 -7.13 10.88
C MET A 1 -21.63 -7.61 9.62
N VAL A 2 -22.22 -7.48 8.42
CA VAL A 2 -21.60 -7.99 7.18
C VAL A 2 -20.21 -7.41 6.90
N ILE A 3 -20.02 -6.09 7.01
CA ILE A 3 -18.70 -5.45 6.84
C ILE A 3 -17.65 -6.06 7.77
N PHE A 4 -18.03 -6.31 9.03
CA PHE A 4 -17.13 -6.90 10.02
C PHE A 4 -16.76 -8.34 9.64
N ILE A 5 -17.72 -9.15 9.20
CA ILE A 5 -17.46 -10.52 8.73
C ILE A 5 -16.51 -10.52 7.53
N VAL A 6 -16.74 -9.64 6.54
CA VAL A 6 -15.85 -9.51 5.38
C VAL A 6 -14.46 -9.06 5.80
N ALA A 7 -14.34 -8.06 6.68
CA ALA A 7 -13.05 -7.61 7.20
C ALA A 7 -12.32 -8.73 7.94
N LEU A 8 -13.04 -9.50 8.77
CA LEU A 8 -12.50 -10.63 9.54
C LEU A 8 -11.95 -11.72 8.61
N VAL A 9 -12.76 -12.17 7.65
CA VAL A 9 -12.36 -13.21 6.68
C VAL A 9 -11.20 -12.72 5.83
N TRP A 10 -11.31 -11.53 5.25
CA TRP A 10 -10.29 -11.01 4.33
C TRP A 10 -8.94 -10.77 5.03
N THR A 11 -8.96 -10.25 6.26
CA THR A 11 -7.73 -10.08 7.07
C THR A 11 -7.11 -11.43 7.44
N SER A 12 -7.93 -12.43 7.77
CA SER A 12 -7.43 -13.77 8.12
C SER A 12 -6.74 -14.47 6.94
N LEU A 13 -7.16 -14.15 5.71
CA LEU A 13 -6.50 -14.62 4.48
C LEU A 13 -5.22 -13.82 4.15
N GLY A 14 -5.02 -12.65 4.77
CA GLY A 14 -3.93 -11.73 4.43
C GLY A 14 -2.57 -12.01 5.04
N GLY A 15 -2.42 -13.12 5.78
CA GLY A 15 -1.16 -13.55 6.38
C GLY A 15 -0.89 -13.01 7.79
N ALA A 16 -1.47 -11.88 8.18
CA ALA A 16 -1.34 -11.36 9.55
C ALA A 16 -1.88 -12.39 10.56
N GLY A 17 -1.08 -12.73 11.57
CA GLY A 17 -1.44 -13.75 12.58
C GLY A 17 -1.49 -15.18 12.05
N HIS A 18 -1.02 -15.43 10.82
CA HIS A 18 -0.82 -16.77 10.24
C HIS A 18 -2.04 -17.70 10.33
N ILE A 19 -3.26 -17.14 10.32
CA ILE A 19 -4.49 -17.94 10.42
C ILE A 19 -4.60 -18.89 9.21
N PHE A 20 -4.33 -18.35 8.02
CA PHE A 20 -4.15 -19.07 6.75
C PHE A 20 -2.70 -18.95 6.27
N TYR A 21 -2.41 -19.42 5.05
CA TYR A 21 -1.08 -19.26 4.47
C TYR A 21 -0.69 -17.77 4.36
N ALA A 22 0.47 -17.46 4.93
CA ALA A 22 1.12 -16.17 4.79
C ALA A 22 2.20 -16.27 3.70
N ASN A 23 2.25 -15.31 2.77
CA ASN A 23 3.25 -15.31 1.68
C ASN A 23 4.67 -15.31 2.23
N ILE A 24 5.36 -16.44 2.12
CA ILE A 24 6.58 -16.75 2.90
C ILE A 24 7.67 -15.68 2.78
N TYR A 25 8.00 -15.26 1.55
CA TYR A 25 9.06 -14.27 1.31
C TYR A 25 8.81 -12.93 1.99
N ASP A 26 7.55 -12.52 2.05
CA ASP A 26 7.16 -11.22 2.59
C ASP A 26 6.91 -11.29 4.10
N TRP A 27 6.29 -12.37 4.57
CA TRP A 27 5.90 -12.50 5.97
C TRP A 27 7.07 -12.86 6.88
N SER A 28 8.06 -13.63 6.41
CA SER A 28 9.27 -13.90 7.20
C SER A 28 10.01 -12.61 7.60
N LEU A 29 10.10 -11.61 6.71
CA LEU A 29 10.68 -10.31 7.06
C LEU A 29 9.81 -9.53 8.05
N ARG A 30 8.48 -9.58 7.91
CA ARG A 30 7.55 -8.83 8.76
C ARG A 30 7.48 -9.39 10.17
N ASP A 31 7.51 -10.72 10.30
CA ASP A 31 7.56 -11.41 11.57
C ASP A 31 8.87 -11.08 12.30
N ALA A 32 10.00 -11.10 11.59
CA ALA A 32 11.29 -10.71 12.17
C ALA A 32 11.32 -9.25 12.63
N VAL A 33 10.77 -8.31 11.83
CA VAL A 33 10.65 -6.90 12.25
C VAL A 33 9.77 -6.75 13.49
N LEU A 34 8.64 -7.47 13.54
CA LEU A 34 7.75 -7.45 14.70
C LEU A 34 8.43 -8.04 15.93
N HIS A 35 9.10 -9.18 15.77
CA HIS A 35 9.89 -9.85 16.79
C HIS A 35 10.94 -8.90 17.38
N ASP A 36 11.76 -8.28 16.54
CA ASP A 36 12.85 -7.40 16.98
C ASP A 36 12.30 -6.17 17.71
N LEU A 37 11.18 -5.61 17.25
CA LEU A 37 10.50 -4.52 17.96
C LEU A 37 9.93 -4.95 19.32
N VAL A 38 9.60 -6.23 19.51
CA VAL A 38 9.11 -6.77 20.79
C VAL A 38 10.27 -7.11 21.73
N VAL A 39 11.31 -7.78 21.24
CA VAL A 39 12.39 -8.32 22.09
C VAL A 39 13.44 -7.26 22.40
N ASP A 40 13.87 -6.47 21.42
CA ASP A 40 14.98 -5.53 21.58
C ASP A 40 14.53 -4.18 22.17
N ALA A 41 15.48 -3.47 22.79
CA ALA A 41 15.27 -2.08 23.20
C ALA A 41 15.28 -1.12 22.00
N TRP A 42 14.47 -0.07 22.08
CA TRP A 42 14.51 1.01 21.09
C TRP A 42 15.70 1.95 21.32
N PRO A 43 16.41 2.38 20.26
CA PRO A 43 16.24 1.98 18.85
C PRO A 43 16.80 0.59 18.56
N VAL A 44 16.06 -0.21 17.79
CA VAL A 44 16.49 -1.56 17.38
C VAL A 44 17.73 -1.45 16.50
N SER A 45 18.81 -2.12 16.90
CA SER A 45 20.10 -2.11 16.21
C SER A 45 20.61 -3.51 15.89
N TYR A 46 21.37 -3.58 14.79
CA TYR A 46 21.90 -4.82 14.20
C TYR A 46 23.43 -4.83 14.22
N GLY A 47 24.03 -4.30 15.29
CA GLY A 47 25.47 -4.10 15.42
C GLY A 47 26.00 -2.91 14.62
N GLU A 48 27.32 -2.88 14.40
CA GLU A 48 28.01 -1.80 13.70
C GLU A 48 28.44 -2.20 12.28
N THR A 49 28.38 -1.25 11.35
CA THR A 49 28.88 -1.41 9.99
C THR A 49 29.49 -0.10 9.52
N ASP A 50 30.73 -0.15 9.00
CA ASP A 50 31.52 1.03 8.62
C ASP A 50 31.64 2.07 9.75
N GLY A 51 31.81 1.61 10.99
CA GLY A 51 31.98 2.47 12.17
C GLY A 51 30.71 3.22 12.60
N ALA A 52 29.53 2.79 12.16
CA ALA A 52 28.26 3.35 12.57
C ALA A 52 27.26 2.25 12.94
N PRO A 53 26.45 2.43 14.01
CA PRO A 53 25.38 1.50 14.34
C PRO A 53 24.36 1.38 13.21
N MET A 54 24.00 0.15 12.87
CA MET A 54 22.97 -0.15 11.89
C MET A 54 21.62 -0.26 12.59
N MET A 55 20.65 0.54 12.17
CA MET A 55 19.34 0.63 12.83
C MET A 55 18.21 0.14 11.94
N LEU A 56 17.18 -0.43 12.55
CA LEU A 56 15.88 -0.56 11.89
C LEU A 56 15.37 0.85 11.51
N ARG A 57 14.89 1.00 10.28
CA ARG A 57 14.54 2.28 9.68
C ARG A 57 13.12 2.31 9.13
N SER A 58 12.69 1.30 8.39
CA SER A 58 11.41 1.36 7.66
C SER A 58 10.88 0.00 7.28
N PRO A 59 9.55 -0.21 7.20
CA PRO A 59 8.50 0.58 7.83
C PRO A 59 8.28 0.12 9.28
N VAL A 60 8.16 1.06 10.23
CA VAL A 60 8.05 0.71 11.66
C VAL A 60 6.64 0.88 12.22
N ALA A 61 5.88 1.89 11.76
CA ALA A 61 4.62 2.26 12.42
C ALA A 61 3.51 1.19 12.35
N TYR A 62 3.60 0.24 11.42
CA TYR A 62 2.63 -0.85 11.29
C TYR A 62 2.75 -1.86 12.40
N PHE A 63 3.98 -2.09 12.84
CA PHE A 63 4.29 -3.05 13.86
C PHE A 63 4.18 -2.46 15.26
N LEU A 64 4.38 -1.14 15.42
CA LEU A 64 4.44 -0.49 16.75
C LEU A 64 3.25 -0.82 17.69
N PRO A 65 1.97 -0.76 17.27
CA PRO A 65 0.87 -1.09 18.18
C PRO A 65 0.93 -2.53 18.66
N ALA A 66 1.20 -3.47 17.76
CA ALA A 66 1.34 -4.89 18.08
C ALA A 66 2.59 -5.17 18.92
N ALA A 67 3.70 -4.48 18.63
CA ALA A 67 4.96 -4.64 19.36
C ALA A 67 4.86 -4.17 20.82
N VAL A 68 4.15 -3.06 21.08
CA VAL A 68 3.88 -2.60 22.45
C VAL A 68 3.06 -3.65 23.21
N LEU A 69 2.02 -4.21 22.60
CA LEU A 69 1.24 -5.28 23.23
C LEU A 69 2.06 -6.56 23.39
N GLY A 70 2.90 -6.92 22.43
CA GLY A 70 3.84 -8.04 22.53
C GLY A 70 4.84 -7.87 23.68
N LYS A 71 5.35 -6.65 23.92
CA LYS A 71 6.20 -6.35 25.09
C LYS A 71 5.46 -6.54 26.42
N LEU A 72 4.16 -6.25 26.46
CA LEU A 72 3.35 -6.33 27.68
C LEU A 72 2.86 -7.75 27.98
N PHE A 73 2.52 -8.53 26.95
CA PHE A 73 1.87 -9.84 27.08
C PHE A 73 2.73 -11.03 26.65
N GLY A 74 3.88 -10.78 26.01
CA GLY A 74 4.81 -11.78 25.50
C GLY A 74 4.86 -11.85 23.98
N VAL A 75 6.03 -12.18 23.44
CA VAL A 75 6.31 -12.25 21.99
C VAL A 75 5.40 -13.24 21.25
N GLY A 76 5.00 -14.34 21.91
CA GLY A 76 4.11 -15.35 21.32
C GLY A 76 2.67 -14.89 21.06
N TYR A 77 2.29 -13.66 21.43
CA TYR A 77 0.99 -13.06 21.08
C TYR A 77 1.11 -11.89 20.09
N ALA A 78 2.34 -11.51 19.70
CA ALA A 78 2.58 -10.30 18.92
C ALA A 78 1.90 -10.36 17.53
N ASP A 79 1.96 -11.51 16.87
CA ASP A 79 1.33 -11.78 15.58
C ASP A 79 -0.21 -11.70 15.65
N MET A 80 -0.81 -12.21 16.74
CA MET A 80 -2.25 -12.09 16.99
C MET A 80 -2.67 -10.63 17.21
N PHE A 81 -1.87 -9.84 17.93
CA PHE A 81 -2.12 -8.40 18.06
C PHE A 81 -1.96 -7.67 16.73
N LEU A 82 -0.99 -8.07 15.89
CA LEU A 82 -0.83 -7.52 14.54
C LEU A 82 -2.03 -7.87 13.65
N TRP A 83 -2.56 -9.08 13.74
CA TRP A 83 -3.81 -9.47 13.08
C TRP A 83 -4.98 -8.59 13.52
N GLY A 84 -5.17 -8.39 14.83
CA GLY A 84 -6.23 -7.52 15.37
C GLY A 84 -6.08 -6.07 14.91
N TRP A 85 -4.85 -5.55 14.88
CA TRP A 85 -4.54 -4.22 14.36
C TRP A 85 -4.84 -4.08 12.86
N THR A 86 -4.50 -5.11 12.08
CA THR A 86 -4.79 -5.16 10.64
C THR A 86 -6.29 -5.23 10.38
N LEU A 87 -7.01 -6.05 11.14
CA LEU A 87 -8.47 -6.16 11.09
C LEU A 87 -9.14 -4.81 11.34
N LEU A 88 -8.68 -4.07 12.35
CA LEU A 88 -9.18 -2.72 12.63
C LEU A 88 -8.95 -1.78 11.43
N GLY A 89 -7.75 -1.81 10.83
CA GLY A 89 -7.44 -1.02 9.63
C GLY A 89 -8.36 -1.35 8.45
N VAL A 90 -8.55 -2.64 8.15
CA VAL A 90 -9.44 -3.11 7.08
C VAL A 90 -10.90 -2.72 7.37
N LEU A 91 -11.36 -2.90 8.62
CA LEU A 91 -12.70 -2.52 9.03
C LEU A 91 -12.95 -1.02 8.84
N LEU A 92 -12.02 -0.17 9.30
CA LEU A 92 -12.11 1.28 9.12
C LEU A 92 -12.12 1.67 7.64
N PHE A 93 -11.29 1.03 6.82
CA PHE A 93 -11.28 1.26 5.38
C PHE A 93 -12.65 0.96 4.76
N LEU A 94 -13.21 -0.23 5.00
CA LEU A 94 -14.52 -0.60 4.46
C LEU A 94 -15.65 0.32 4.95
N LEU A 95 -15.59 0.79 6.21
CA LEU A 95 -16.56 1.74 6.78
C LEU A 95 -16.44 3.18 6.22
N LEU A 96 -15.26 3.54 5.70
CA LEU A 96 -15.01 4.86 5.11
C LEU A 96 -15.43 4.94 3.63
N LEU A 97 -15.47 3.81 2.92
CA LEU A 97 -15.82 3.76 1.51
C LEU A 97 -17.30 4.06 1.25
N PRO A 98 -17.63 4.64 0.07
CA PRO A 98 -19.01 4.91 -0.35
C PRO A 98 -19.70 3.63 -0.85
N LEU A 99 -19.83 2.61 0.01
CA LEU A 99 -20.49 1.35 -0.33
C LEU A 99 -21.97 1.58 -0.68
N PRO A 100 -22.51 0.96 -1.75
CA PRO A 100 -23.90 1.09 -2.13
C PRO A 100 -24.84 0.67 -0.98
N GLN A 101 -25.84 1.50 -0.67
CA GLN A 101 -26.76 1.24 0.47
C GLN A 101 -28.20 0.92 0.04
N ARG A 102 -28.51 0.99 -1.26
CA ARG A 102 -29.89 0.86 -1.75
C ARG A 102 -30.51 -0.52 -1.54
N THR A 103 -29.75 -1.59 -1.81
CA THR A 103 -30.22 -2.97 -1.65
C THR A 103 -29.09 -3.83 -1.12
N PHE A 104 -29.43 -4.93 -0.42
CA PHE A 104 -28.44 -5.89 0.06
C PHE A 104 -27.59 -6.48 -1.07
N MET A 105 -28.18 -6.72 -2.24
CA MET A 105 -27.47 -7.20 -3.42
C MET A 105 -26.41 -6.19 -3.89
N ARG A 106 -26.77 -4.91 -4.06
CA ARG A 106 -25.83 -3.86 -4.49
C ARG A 106 -24.73 -3.63 -3.46
N PHE A 107 -25.09 -3.66 -2.18
CA PHE A 107 -24.14 -3.60 -1.08
C PHE A 107 -23.12 -4.75 -1.13
N SER A 108 -23.60 -5.98 -1.35
CA SER A 108 -22.76 -7.18 -1.46
C SER A 108 -21.86 -7.13 -2.70
N ILE A 109 -22.39 -6.69 -3.85
CA ILE A 109 -21.59 -6.46 -5.07
C ILE A 109 -20.54 -5.39 -4.81
N GLY A 110 -20.88 -4.29 -4.13
CA GLY A 110 -19.92 -3.25 -3.77
C GLY A 110 -18.78 -3.78 -2.90
N LEU A 111 -19.08 -4.59 -1.89
CA LEU A 111 -18.04 -5.26 -1.08
C LEU A 111 -17.18 -6.21 -1.92
N ALA A 112 -17.80 -7.00 -2.80
CA ALA A 112 -17.06 -7.88 -3.71
C ALA A 112 -16.13 -7.09 -4.62
N VAL A 113 -16.58 -5.95 -5.16
CA VAL A 113 -15.75 -5.06 -5.98
C VAL A 113 -14.57 -4.50 -5.19
N VAL A 114 -14.74 -4.17 -3.90
CA VAL A 114 -13.60 -3.70 -3.07
C VAL A 114 -12.57 -4.81 -2.86
N VAL A 115 -13.01 -6.01 -2.50
CA VAL A 115 -12.12 -7.15 -2.22
C VAL A 115 -11.43 -7.66 -3.49
N LEU A 116 -12.16 -7.66 -4.61
CA LEU A 116 -11.72 -8.20 -5.89
C LEU A 116 -11.23 -7.11 -6.87
N PHE A 117 -10.95 -5.89 -6.39
CA PHE A 117 -10.49 -4.81 -7.24
C PHE A 117 -9.07 -5.09 -7.77
N SER A 118 -8.90 -5.17 -9.10
CA SER A 118 -7.62 -5.40 -9.78
C SER A 118 -7.62 -4.84 -11.20
N GLY A 119 -6.42 -4.70 -11.78
CA GLY A 119 -6.22 -4.62 -13.22
C GLY A 119 -6.51 -5.94 -13.93
N MET A 120 -6.53 -5.93 -15.26
CA MET A 120 -6.81 -7.12 -16.09
C MET A 120 -5.55 -7.99 -16.31
N ASP A 121 -4.85 -8.37 -15.23
CA ASP A 121 -3.54 -9.05 -15.29
C ASP A 121 -3.56 -10.34 -16.10
N VAL A 122 -4.65 -11.12 -16.00
CA VAL A 122 -4.81 -12.37 -16.75
C VAL A 122 -4.74 -12.15 -18.26
N LEU A 123 -5.25 -11.02 -18.77
CA LEU A 123 -5.09 -10.68 -20.19
C LEU A 123 -3.66 -10.29 -20.50
N GLY A 124 -2.98 -9.57 -19.60
CA GLY A 124 -1.57 -9.22 -19.75
C GLY A 124 -0.68 -10.45 -19.84
N LEU A 125 -0.92 -11.43 -18.97
CA LEU A 125 -0.27 -12.74 -18.96
C LEU A 125 -0.47 -13.48 -20.30
N LEU A 126 -1.72 -13.57 -20.78
CA LEU A 126 -2.04 -14.25 -22.04
C LEU A 126 -1.45 -13.54 -23.27
N LEU A 127 -1.50 -12.20 -23.31
CA LEU A 127 -1.01 -11.40 -24.43
C LEU A 127 0.53 -11.35 -24.50
N THR A 128 1.21 -11.60 -23.39
CA THR A 128 2.67 -11.74 -23.35
C THR A 128 3.14 -13.17 -23.66
N GLY A 129 2.22 -14.09 -23.99
CA GLY A 129 2.51 -15.44 -24.46
C GLY A 129 2.70 -16.48 -23.36
N SER A 130 2.29 -16.16 -22.12
CA SER A 130 2.31 -17.12 -21.02
C SER A 130 1.10 -18.06 -21.08
N LEU A 131 1.23 -19.24 -20.48
CA LEU A 131 0.12 -20.19 -20.33
C LEU A 131 -0.95 -19.64 -19.38
N LEU A 132 -2.13 -20.28 -19.38
CA LEU A 132 -3.15 -19.99 -18.37
C LEU A 132 -2.55 -20.20 -16.97
N PRO A 133 -2.85 -19.30 -16.02
CA PRO A 133 -2.28 -19.40 -14.69
C PRO A 133 -2.82 -20.63 -13.95
N GLU A 134 -1.95 -21.27 -13.18
CA GLU A 134 -2.37 -22.31 -12.25
C GLU A 134 -3.12 -21.69 -11.07
N SER A 135 -3.93 -22.51 -10.40
CA SER A 135 -4.71 -22.07 -9.25
C SER A 135 -3.78 -21.64 -8.11
N GLY A 136 -3.79 -20.35 -7.77
CA GLY A 136 -2.94 -19.78 -6.71
C GLY A 136 -1.73 -19.01 -7.22
N ASP A 137 -1.52 -18.94 -8.54
CA ASP A 137 -0.39 -18.20 -9.10
C ASP A 137 -0.48 -16.70 -8.82
N HIS A 138 0.67 -16.10 -8.53
CA HIS A 138 0.80 -14.65 -8.44
C HIS A 138 1.05 -14.04 -9.82
N ILE A 139 0.00 -13.55 -10.47
CA ILE A 139 0.01 -13.21 -11.91
C ILE A 139 0.34 -11.74 -12.25
N GLU A 140 0.50 -10.88 -11.26
CA GLU A 140 0.63 -9.42 -11.46
C GLU A 140 2.01 -8.96 -12.00
N TRP A 141 2.99 -9.87 -12.07
CA TRP A 141 4.33 -9.59 -12.60
C TRP A 141 4.45 -9.73 -14.12
N TRP A 142 3.33 -9.88 -14.83
CA TRP A 142 3.30 -10.09 -16.28
C TRP A 142 3.96 -8.95 -17.09
N ALA A 143 4.05 -7.74 -16.54
CA ALA A 143 4.67 -6.58 -17.17
C ALA A 143 6.13 -6.32 -16.73
N SER A 144 6.77 -7.27 -16.05
CA SER A 144 8.18 -7.29 -15.59
C SER A 144 8.59 -6.15 -14.65
N PHE A 145 8.62 -4.91 -15.13
CA PHE A 145 9.09 -3.73 -14.40
C PHE A 145 7.96 -2.92 -13.75
N TYR A 146 6.73 -3.31 -14.04
CA TYR A 146 5.53 -2.62 -13.64
C TYR A 146 4.56 -3.59 -12.99
N GLN A 147 3.94 -3.14 -11.91
CA GLN A 147 2.90 -3.87 -11.21
C GLN A 147 1.98 -2.86 -10.51
N LEU A 148 0.68 -3.00 -10.73
CA LEU A 148 -0.36 -2.32 -9.94
C LEU A 148 -1.12 -3.38 -9.16
N SER A 149 -0.72 -3.58 -7.90
CA SER A 149 -1.27 -4.67 -7.09
C SER A 149 -2.77 -4.52 -6.84
N SER A 150 -3.51 -5.62 -6.99
CA SER A 150 -4.90 -5.76 -6.57
C SER A 150 -5.07 -5.47 -5.08
N HIS A 151 -6.27 -5.14 -4.63
CA HIS A 151 -6.51 -4.93 -3.20
C HIS A 151 -6.21 -6.18 -2.36
N ALA A 152 -6.47 -7.38 -2.87
CA ALA A 152 -6.11 -8.61 -2.17
C ALA A 152 -4.60 -8.76 -2.06
N THR A 153 -3.86 -8.58 -3.16
CA THR A 153 -2.39 -8.60 -3.15
C THR A 153 -1.83 -7.57 -2.16
N GLN A 154 -2.35 -6.35 -2.18
CA GLN A 154 -1.93 -5.29 -1.27
C GLN A 154 -2.08 -5.72 0.20
N LEU A 155 -3.21 -6.33 0.58
CA LEU A 155 -3.41 -6.83 1.94
C LEU A 155 -2.54 -8.05 2.27
N PHE A 156 -2.35 -8.96 1.31
CA PHE A 156 -1.77 -10.28 1.54
C PHE A 156 -0.24 -10.26 1.57
N TRP A 157 0.34 -9.29 0.88
CA TRP A 157 1.79 -9.15 0.77
C TRP A 157 2.29 -7.92 1.54
N VAL A 158 1.57 -6.80 1.49
CA VAL A 158 2.08 -5.50 1.97
C VAL A 158 1.08 -4.70 2.80
N PRO A 159 0.46 -5.26 3.86
CA PRO A 159 -0.55 -4.55 4.66
C PRO A 159 0.00 -3.26 5.29
N ASN A 160 1.30 -3.23 5.59
CA ASN A 160 2.04 -2.05 6.05
C ASN A 160 2.05 -0.88 5.05
N HIS A 161 1.84 -1.12 3.76
CA HIS A 161 1.67 -0.12 2.71
C HIS A 161 0.19 0.08 2.34
N ALA A 162 -0.58 -1.00 2.31
CA ALA A 162 -1.99 -1.00 1.94
C ALA A 162 -2.83 -0.13 2.87
N LEU A 163 -2.82 -0.41 4.17
CA LEU A 163 -3.63 0.29 5.17
C LEU A 163 -3.40 1.81 5.21
N PRO A 164 -2.15 2.34 5.25
CA PRO A 164 -1.93 3.78 5.16
C PRO A 164 -2.52 4.39 3.90
N GLY A 165 -2.28 3.78 2.74
CA GLY A 165 -2.76 4.29 1.46
C GLY A 165 -4.29 4.27 1.36
N TRP A 166 -4.90 3.17 1.79
CA TRP A 166 -6.35 2.94 1.84
C TRP A 166 -7.06 3.95 2.73
N LEU A 167 -6.60 4.09 3.98
CA LEU A 167 -7.21 4.98 4.95
C LEU A 167 -7.03 6.44 4.54
N ALA A 168 -5.84 6.83 4.06
CA ALA A 168 -5.58 8.18 3.60
C ALA A 168 -6.48 8.56 2.40
N ALA A 169 -6.60 7.68 1.41
CA ALA A 169 -7.45 7.89 0.25
C ALA A 169 -8.94 7.94 0.60
N ALA A 170 -9.41 7.02 1.44
CA ALA A 170 -10.81 6.99 1.88
C ALA A 170 -11.19 8.23 2.72
N LEU A 171 -10.31 8.66 3.63
CA LEU A 171 -10.48 9.90 4.41
C LEU A 171 -10.48 11.12 3.50
N PHE A 172 -9.57 11.19 2.53
CA PHE A 172 -9.55 12.24 1.52
C PHE A 172 -10.89 12.27 0.78
N LEU A 173 -11.32 11.16 0.15
CA LEU A 173 -12.57 11.11 -0.63
C LEU A 173 -13.78 11.60 0.16
N ARG A 174 -13.88 11.21 1.43
CA ARG A 174 -15.02 11.53 2.29
C ARG A 174 -15.01 12.97 2.80
N HIS A 175 -13.83 13.56 3.04
CA HIS A 175 -13.72 14.79 3.82
C HIS A 175 -12.93 15.92 3.18
N TRP A 176 -12.31 15.76 2.01
CA TRP A 176 -11.35 16.73 1.45
C TRP A 176 -11.88 18.16 1.24
N LYS A 177 -13.20 18.32 1.11
CA LYS A 177 -13.87 19.63 0.99
C LYS A 177 -14.31 20.24 2.33
N GLN A 178 -14.08 19.54 3.44
CA GLN A 178 -14.54 19.94 4.78
C GLN A 178 -13.40 20.60 5.55
N ALA A 179 -13.73 21.63 6.35
CA ALA A 179 -12.74 22.34 7.17
C ALA A 179 -12.03 21.43 8.19
N ASN A 180 -12.69 20.35 8.65
CA ASN A 180 -12.08 19.40 9.59
C ASN A 180 -10.96 18.57 8.94
N PHE A 181 -11.04 18.29 7.64
CA PHE A 181 -9.97 17.59 6.94
C PHE A 181 -8.70 18.44 6.88
N VAL A 182 -8.83 19.75 6.68
CA VAL A 182 -7.70 20.68 6.67
C VAL A 182 -6.95 20.67 8.01
N LYS A 183 -7.66 20.53 9.14
CA LYS A 183 -7.05 20.43 10.47
C LYS A 183 -6.33 19.09 10.70
N MET A 184 -6.83 18.01 10.09
CA MET A 184 -6.28 16.66 10.23
C MET A 184 -5.11 16.40 9.27
N ALA A 185 -5.12 17.01 8.08
CA ALA A 185 -4.17 16.75 7.01
C ALA A 185 -2.68 16.89 7.42
N PRO A 186 -2.25 17.86 8.26
CA PRO A 186 -0.88 17.92 8.74
C PRO A 186 -0.45 16.67 9.52
N PHE A 187 -1.33 16.15 10.39
CA PHE A 187 -1.03 14.93 11.16
C PHE A 187 -0.98 13.70 10.27
N LEU A 188 -1.87 13.62 9.27
CA LEU A 188 -1.83 12.56 8.26
C LEU A 188 -0.49 12.59 7.51
N LEU A 189 -0.04 13.77 7.06
CA LEU A 189 1.26 13.95 6.40
C LEU A 189 2.45 13.61 7.31
N ALA A 190 2.34 13.87 8.61
CA ALA A 190 3.41 13.60 9.56
C ALA A 190 3.55 12.12 9.90
N LEU A 191 2.44 11.38 9.98
CA LEU A 191 2.43 9.98 10.44
C LEU A 191 2.55 8.97 9.30
N LEU A 192 2.00 9.27 8.11
CA LEU A 192 2.07 8.37 6.97
C LEU A 192 3.50 7.97 6.57
N PRO A 193 4.55 8.83 6.58
CA PRO A 193 5.90 8.42 6.20
C PRO A 193 6.43 7.28 7.07
N LEU A 194 6.13 7.29 8.37
CA LEU A 194 6.57 6.26 9.32
C LEU A 194 5.90 4.91 9.05
N TRP A 195 4.76 4.93 8.37
CA TRP A 195 4.02 3.74 7.94
C TRP A 195 4.48 3.28 6.55
N SER A 196 4.49 4.21 5.61
CA SER A 196 4.94 4.02 4.25
C SER A 196 5.31 5.37 3.63
N PRO A 197 6.60 5.60 3.30
CA PRO A 197 7.02 6.76 2.54
C PRO A 197 6.28 6.88 1.19
N PHE A 198 6.04 5.74 0.53
CA PHE A 198 5.30 5.68 -0.73
C PHE A 198 3.83 6.07 -0.59
N ALA A 199 3.16 5.77 0.52
CA ALA A 199 1.77 6.20 0.72
C ALA A 199 1.65 7.74 0.76
N VAL A 200 2.67 8.43 1.28
CA VAL A 200 2.74 9.91 1.25
C VAL A 200 2.91 10.43 -0.17
N ILE A 201 3.81 9.82 -0.94
CA ILE A 201 4.00 10.16 -2.36
C ILE A 201 2.67 9.96 -3.12
N GLY A 202 2.00 8.84 -2.89
CA GLY A 202 0.74 8.49 -3.55
C GLY A 202 -0.43 9.41 -3.18
N ILE A 203 -0.56 9.82 -1.92
CA ILE A 203 -1.64 10.71 -1.48
C ILE A 203 -1.34 12.19 -1.76
N GLY A 204 -0.07 12.56 -1.95
CA GLY A 204 0.40 13.93 -2.12
C GLY A 204 -0.39 14.76 -3.14
N PRO A 205 -0.60 14.27 -4.38
CA PRO A 205 -1.40 14.97 -5.39
C PRO A 205 -2.82 15.28 -4.93
N PHE A 206 -3.45 14.39 -4.15
CA PHE A 206 -4.80 14.58 -3.64
C PHE A 206 -4.84 15.60 -2.50
N LEU A 207 -3.85 15.58 -1.60
CA LEU A 207 -3.70 16.61 -0.57
C LEU A 207 -3.43 18.00 -1.17
N ALA A 208 -2.71 18.08 -2.30
CA ALA A 208 -2.51 19.33 -3.03
C ALA A 208 -3.84 19.90 -3.55
N ILE A 209 -4.75 19.07 -4.08
CA ILE A 209 -6.10 19.51 -4.46
C ILE A 209 -6.87 19.99 -3.23
N ALA A 210 -6.84 19.24 -2.13
CA ALA A 210 -7.53 19.61 -0.89
C ALA A 210 -7.05 20.97 -0.38
N LEU A 211 -5.74 21.22 -0.45
CA LEU A 211 -5.14 22.51 -0.11
C LEU A 211 -5.61 23.61 -1.07
N GLY A 212 -5.58 23.38 -2.38
CA GLY A 212 -6.07 24.35 -3.37
C GLY A 212 -7.55 24.71 -3.17
N TYR A 213 -8.39 23.72 -2.86
CA TYR A 213 -9.78 23.94 -2.50
C TYR A 213 -9.92 24.72 -1.19
N ALA A 214 -9.10 24.40 -0.18
CA ALA A 214 -9.11 25.09 1.09
C ALA A 214 -8.70 26.56 0.97
N VAL A 215 -7.69 26.85 0.13
CA VAL A 215 -7.28 28.22 -0.24
C VAL A 215 -8.42 28.95 -0.93
N LYS A 216 -9.00 28.35 -1.98
CA LYS A 216 -10.10 28.94 -2.76
C LYS A 216 -11.33 29.27 -1.91
N THR A 217 -11.65 28.43 -0.93
CA THR A 217 -12.85 28.57 -0.08
C THR A 217 -12.57 29.32 1.23
N GLY A 218 -11.32 29.69 1.50
CA GLY A 218 -10.92 30.32 2.76
C GLY A 218 -10.93 29.39 3.98
N THR A 219 -11.27 28.10 3.81
CA THR A 219 -11.33 27.13 4.93
C THR A 219 -9.95 26.84 5.54
N TRP A 220 -8.86 27.14 4.84
CA TRP A 220 -7.50 27.10 5.39
C TRP A 220 -7.31 27.97 6.63
N ARG A 221 -8.11 29.03 6.79
CA ARG A 221 -8.07 29.92 7.97
C ARG A 221 -8.45 29.22 9.27
N HIS A 222 -9.09 28.04 9.19
CA HIS A 222 -9.35 27.20 10.36
C HIS A 222 -8.10 26.47 10.87
N LEU A 223 -7.02 26.47 10.11
CA LEU A 223 -5.74 25.92 10.50
C LEU A 223 -4.98 26.94 11.35
N ARG A 224 -4.70 26.59 12.60
CA ARG A 224 -3.87 27.40 13.49
C ARG A 224 -2.44 26.88 13.44
N MET A 225 -1.45 27.77 13.36
CA MET A 225 -0.03 27.40 13.32
C MET A 225 0.34 26.48 14.50
N LEU A 226 -0.20 26.73 15.68
CA LEU A 226 0.03 25.92 16.88
C LEU A 226 -0.41 24.45 16.71
N HIS A 227 -1.42 24.17 15.88
CA HIS A 227 -1.86 22.80 15.58
C HIS A 227 -0.91 22.10 14.60
N CYS A 228 -0.14 22.87 13.81
CA CYS A 228 0.81 22.32 12.85
C CYS A 228 2.17 22.00 13.48
N LEU A 229 2.57 22.69 14.56
CA LEU A 229 3.91 22.50 15.15
C LEU A 229 4.23 21.05 15.52
N PRO A 230 3.33 20.28 16.18
CA PRO A 230 3.60 18.87 16.47
C PRO A 230 3.74 18.03 15.20
N ALA A 231 2.88 18.27 14.20
CA ALA A 231 2.95 17.58 12.92
C ALA A 231 4.25 17.90 12.16
N ILE A 232 4.68 19.15 12.15
CA ILE A 232 5.95 19.57 11.53
C ILE A 232 7.13 18.90 12.23
N PHE A 233 7.13 18.86 13.56
CA PHE A 233 8.20 18.20 14.32
C PHE A 233 8.26 16.69 14.04
N ILE A 234 7.12 16.00 14.10
CA ILE A 234 7.02 14.56 13.78
C ILE A 234 7.45 14.30 12.34
N PHE A 235 6.99 15.12 11.39
CA PHE A 235 7.36 14.98 9.98
C PHE A 235 8.86 15.19 9.77
N ALA A 236 9.44 16.27 10.30
CA ALA A 236 10.86 16.57 10.15
C ALA A 236 11.73 15.45 10.74
N PHE A 237 11.41 15.00 11.95
CA PHE A 237 12.12 13.91 12.59
C PHE A 237 11.95 12.59 11.83
N GLY A 238 10.72 12.26 11.43
CA GLY A 238 10.40 11.07 10.67
C GLY A 238 11.13 11.02 9.33
N VAL A 239 11.21 12.16 8.62
CA VAL A 239 11.96 12.25 7.36
C VAL A 239 13.45 12.04 7.58
N LEU A 240 14.06 12.66 8.60
CA LEU A 240 15.48 12.45 8.91
C LEU A 240 15.78 10.98 9.23
N TYR A 241 14.94 10.37 10.07
CA TYR A 241 15.03 8.95 10.40
C TYR A 241 14.89 8.06 9.15
N LEU A 242 13.88 8.31 8.32
CA LEU A 242 13.64 7.54 7.09
C LEU A 242 14.63 7.86 5.96
N ALA A 243 15.45 8.90 6.08
CA ALA A 243 16.46 9.28 5.09
C ALA A 243 17.83 8.62 5.33
N MET A 244 18.04 7.95 6.49
CA MET A 244 19.29 7.23 6.76
C MET A 244 19.60 6.24 5.63
N ASP A 245 20.78 6.34 5.03
CA ASP A 245 21.26 5.53 3.90
C ASP A 245 20.31 5.43 2.68
N ILE A 246 19.43 6.41 2.47
CA ILE A 246 18.49 6.39 1.33
C ILE A 246 19.20 6.33 -0.03
N GLY A 247 20.41 6.89 -0.13
CA GLY A 247 21.23 6.85 -1.35
C GLY A 247 21.76 5.46 -1.71
N GLY A 248 21.68 4.48 -0.80
CA GLY A 248 21.99 3.08 -1.09
C GLY A 248 20.84 2.31 -1.75
N ILE A 249 19.67 2.93 -1.91
CA ILE A 249 18.50 2.32 -2.57
C ILE A 249 18.54 2.63 -4.06
N ASN A 250 18.43 1.59 -4.88
CA ASN A 250 18.41 1.74 -6.34
C ASN A 250 17.26 2.64 -6.77
N SER A 251 17.59 3.71 -7.50
CA SER A 251 16.63 4.65 -8.08
C SER A 251 17.12 5.17 -9.41
N SER A 252 16.28 5.16 -10.43
CA SER A 252 16.65 5.62 -11.77
C SER A 252 15.41 5.87 -12.64
N PRO A 253 15.44 6.82 -13.59
CA PRO A 253 14.42 6.90 -14.64
C PRO A 253 14.23 5.54 -15.32
N ILE A 254 12.98 5.14 -15.57
CA ILE A 254 12.70 3.77 -16.05
C ILE A 254 13.37 3.47 -17.39
N GLY A 255 13.49 4.48 -18.27
CA GLY A 255 14.14 4.36 -19.57
C GLY A 255 15.63 4.00 -19.46
N ALA A 256 16.32 4.39 -18.39
CA ALA A 256 17.71 4.00 -18.16
C ALA A 256 17.81 2.55 -17.66
N VAL A 257 16.86 2.10 -16.83
CA VAL A 257 16.79 0.71 -16.35
C VAL A 257 16.46 -0.24 -17.51
N VAL A 258 15.51 0.14 -18.35
CA VAL A 258 15.06 -0.67 -19.48
C VAL A 258 16.02 -0.59 -20.66
N GLY A 259 16.60 0.58 -20.97
CA GLY A 259 17.58 0.73 -22.05
C GLY A 259 18.84 -0.12 -21.85
N ALA A 260 19.18 -0.46 -20.61
CA ALA A 260 20.24 -1.41 -20.30
C ALA A 260 19.86 -2.90 -20.52
N ARG A 261 18.56 -3.21 -20.67
CA ARG A 261 18.01 -4.59 -20.75
C ARG A 261 17.24 -4.89 -22.05
N VAL A 262 16.73 -3.87 -22.74
CA VAL A 262 15.89 -3.98 -23.93
C VAL A 262 16.47 -3.06 -25.00
N GLU A 263 17.05 -3.65 -26.04
CA GLU A 263 17.67 -2.91 -27.16
C GLU A 263 16.64 -2.16 -28.05
N ASN A 264 15.33 -2.41 -27.88
CA ASN A 264 14.27 -1.91 -28.75
C ASN A 264 13.25 -1.01 -28.03
N ASN A 265 13.38 0.30 -28.23
CA ASN A 265 12.48 1.33 -27.68
C ASN A 265 11.00 1.14 -28.07
N ILE A 266 10.70 0.59 -29.24
CA ILE A 266 9.31 0.39 -29.70
C ILE A 266 8.63 -0.69 -28.86
N ARG A 267 9.34 -1.80 -28.57
CA ARG A 267 8.82 -2.88 -27.72
C ARG A 267 8.54 -2.40 -26.30
N PHE A 268 9.40 -1.53 -25.76
CA PHE A 268 9.20 -0.90 -24.47
C PHE A 268 7.96 0.01 -24.43
N LEU A 269 7.78 0.87 -25.44
CA LEU A 269 6.58 1.71 -25.52
C LEU A 269 5.31 0.88 -25.69
N ALA A 270 5.37 -0.21 -26.46
CA ALA A 270 4.25 -1.13 -26.63
C ALA A 270 3.90 -1.86 -25.33
N SER A 271 4.90 -2.37 -24.58
CA SER A 271 4.64 -3.02 -23.29
C SER A 271 4.11 -2.04 -22.25
N TYR A 272 4.62 -0.80 -22.24
CA TYR A 272 4.11 0.25 -21.36
C TYR A 272 2.66 0.64 -21.71
N ALA A 273 2.35 0.82 -23.00
CA ALA A 273 0.99 1.11 -23.45
C ALA A 273 0.03 -0.04 -23.13
N LEU A 274 0.47 -1.30 -23.29
CA LEU A 274 -0.30 -2.48 -22.92
C LEU A 274 -0.56 -2.52 -21.41
N PHE A 275 0.47 -2.31 -20.59
CA PHE A 275 0.37 -2.19 -19.14
C PHE A 275 -0.65 -1.13 -18.72
N VAL A 276 -0.47 0.11 -19.19
CA VAL A 276 -1.40 1.20 -18.89
C VAL A 276 -2.83 0.83 -19.28
N SER A 277 -3.02 0.26 -20.47
CA SER A 277 -4.36 -0.08 -20.97
C SER A 277 -5.06 -1.13 -20.09
N LEU A 278 -4.35 -2.19 -19.72
CA LEU A 278 -4.93 -3.33 -19.00
C LEU A 278 -5.08 -3.08 -17.50
N GLU A 279 -4.17 -2.33 -16.89
CA GLU A 279 -4.21 -2.11 -15.44
C GLU A 279 -5.26 -1.09 -15.02
N PHE A 280 -5.36 0.04 -15.73
CA PHE A 280 -6.29 1.11 -15.33
C PHE A 280 -6.81 1.95 -16.48
N GLY A 281 -6.14 2.00 -17.62
CA GLY A 281 -6.44 2.93 -18.72
C GLY A 281 -7.84 2.75 -19.29
N VAL A 282 -8.23 1.51 -19.60
CA VAL A 282 -9.59 1.20 -20.08
C VAL A 282 -10.63 1.51 -19.00
N LEU A 283 -10.37 1.16 -17.74
CA LEU A 283 -11.26 1.46 -16.61
C LEU A 283 -11.45 2.98 -16.44
N SER A 284 -10.36 3.73 -16.36
CA SER A 284 -10.36 5.19 -16.26
C SER A 284 -11.11 5.81 -17.44
N PHE A 285 -10.90 5.33 -18.67
CA PHE A 285 -11.63 5.82 -19.84
C PHE A 285 -13.14 5.61 -19.71
N VAL A 286 -13.59 4.43 -19.30
CA VAL A 286 -15.02 4.15 -19.06
C VAL A 286 -15.60 5.04 -17.96
N LEU A 287 -14.85 5.26 -16.86
CA LEU A 287 -15.31 6.14 -15.78
C LEU A 287 -15.39 7.61 -16.21
N LEU A 288 -14.39 8.11 -16.93
CA LEU A 288 -14.28 9.50 -17.37
C LEU A 288 -15.27 9.84 -18.49
N SER A 289 -15.48 8.93 -19.45
CA SER A 289 -16.42 9.13 -20.58
C SER A 289 -17.87 9.29 -20.16
N ARG A 290 -18.23 8.83 -18.95
CA ARG A 290 -19.58 9.01 -18.36
C ARG A 290 -19.85 10.45 -17.91
N GLY A 291 -18.84 11.32 -17.88
CA GLY A 291 -18.97 12.74 -17.52
C GLY A 291 -19.32 13.01 -16.04
N ARG A 292 -19.41 11.96 -15.21
CA ARG A 292 -19.74 12.05 -13.78
C ARG A 292 -18.50 11.97 -12.88
N ALA A 293 -17.36 11.58 -13.46
CA ALA A 293 -16.11 11.46 -12.74
C ALA A 293 -15.63 12.83 -12.25
N GLY A 294 -15.41 12.95 -10.96
CA GLY A 294 -14.87 14.16 -10.35
C GLY A 294 -13.36 14.31 -10.61
N LEU A 295 -12.84 15.49 -10.29
CA LEU A 295 -11.40 15.82 -10.33
C LEU A 295 -10.48 14.75 -9.70
N PRO A 296 -10.84 14.06 -8.59
CA PRO A 296 -10.01 12.98 -8.04
C PRO A 296 -9.73 11.82 -9.03
N VAL A 297 -10.69 11.45 -9.89
CA VAL A 297 -10.51 10.34 -10.85
C VAL A 297 -9.51 10.72 -11.94
N TRP A 298 -9.57 11.97 -12.42
CA TRP A 298 -8.59 12.51 -13.36
C TRP A 298 -7.18 12.49 -12.78
N ILE A 299 -7.04 12.92 -11.52
CA ILE A 299 -5.72 12.96 -10.87
C ILE A 299 -5.22 11.56 -10.55
N ALA A 300 -6.09 10.64 -10.14
CA ALA A 300 -5.72 9.23 -10.00
C ALA A 300 -5.18 8.66 -11.31
N THR A 301 -5.84 8.93 -12.43
CA THR A 301 -5.39 8.49 -13.77
C THR A 301 -4.02 9.07 -14.13
N VAL A 302 -3.81 10.38 -13.90
CA VAL A 302 -2.52 11.03 -14.17
C VAL A 302 -1.42 10.48 -13.27
N VAL A 303 -1.69 10.25 -11.98
CA VAL A 303 -0.74 9.66 -11.04
C VAL A 303 -0.31 8.26 -11.51
N LEU A 304 -1.27 7.40 -11.85
CA LEU A 304 -0.98 6.05 -12.35
C LEU A 304 -0.22 6.05 -13.69
N LEU A 305 -0.41 7.08 -14.53
CA LEU A 305 0.39 7.27 -15.76
C LEU A 305 1.81 7.77 -15.51
N LEU A 306 2.07 8.45 -14.39
CA LEU A 306 3.38 9.05 -14.11
C LEU A 306 4.28 8.16 -13.26
N LEU A 307 3.71 7.43 -12.29
CA LEU A 307 4.48 6.56 -11.39
C LEU A 307 5.41 5.56 -12.11
N PRO A 308 4.99 4.89 -13.21
CA PRO A 308 5.86 3.94 -13.90
C PRO A 308 7.07 4.57 -14.61
N THR A 309 7.12 5.91 -14.76
CA THR A 309 8.21 6.59 -15.48
C THR A 309 9.53 6.65 -14.69
N TYR A 310 9.47 6.31 -13.40
CA TYR A 310 10.62 6.30 -12.50
C TYR A 310 10.65 5.01 -11.69
N SER A 311 11.83 4.42 -11.52
CA SER A 311 12.04 3.23 -10.71
C SER A 311 12.69 3.60 -9.38
N PHE A 312 12.14 3.09 -8.28
CA PHE A 312 12.74 3.21 -6.96
C PHE A 312 12.44 1.96 -6.12
N GLY A 313 13.49 1.39 -5.53
CA GLY A 313 13.40 0.16 -4.72
C GLY A 313 13.65 -1.13 -5.53
N PRO A 314 13.90 -2.27 -4.86
CA PRO A 314 14.32 -3.52 -5.51
C PRO A 314 13.36 -4.04 -6.60
N GLY A 315 12.05 -3.85 -6.42
CA GLY A 315 11.01 -4.31 -7.34
C GLY A 315 10.29 -3.19 -8.09
N ASN A 316 10.84 -1.97 -8.10
CA ASN A 316 10.09 -0.74 -8.43
C ASN A 316 8.92 -0.49 -7.46
N ASP A 317 9.23 -0.45 -6.16
CA ASP A 317 8.26 -0.21 -5.09
C ASP A 317 7.50 1.11 -5.23
N LEU A 318 8.06 2.09 -5.94
CA LEU A 318 7.37 3.34 -6.24
C LEU A 318 6.03 3.09 -6.94
N VAL A 319 6.04 2.37 -8.08
CA VAL A 319 4.79 2.11 -8.81
C VAL A 319 3.85 1.21 -8.02
N MET A 320 4.38 0.21 -7.32
CA MET A 320 3.57 -0.75 -6.56
C MET A 320 2.90 -0.14 -5.33
N ARG A 321 3.60 0.75 -4.61
CA ARG A 321 3.16 1.23 -3.29
C ARG A 321 2.59 2.65 -3.33
N ALA A 322 3.10 3.54 -4.19
CA ALA A 322 2.56 4.89 -4.30
C ALA A 322 1.28 4.95 -5.15
N SER A 323 0.95 3.90 -5.89
CA SER A 323 -0.30 3.79 -6.66
C SER A 323 -1.53 3.50 -5.79
N ILE A 324 -1.33 2.93 -4.58
CA ILE A 324 -2.39 2.46 -3.69
C ILE A 324 -3.51 3.51 -3.50
N PRO A 325 -3.22 4.78 -3.18
CA PRO A 325 -4.27 5.79 -3.02
C PRO A 325 -5.08 6.06 -4.30
N ALA A 326 -4.42 6.06 -5.47
CA ALA A 326 -5.09 6.28 -6.75
C ALA A 326 -6.00 5.10 -7.12
N LEU A 327 -5.57 3.87 -6.86
CA LEU A 327 -6.38 2.66 -7.06
C LEU A 327 -7.65 2.67 -6.19
N VAL A 328 -7.54 3.09 -4.93
CA VAL A 328 -8.71 3.27 -4.05
C VAL A 328 -9.70 4.29 -4.61
N ILE A 329 -9.21 5.36 -5.24
CA ILE A 329 -10.06 6.39 -5.84
C ILE A 329 -10.79 5.86 -7.08
N LEU A 330 -10.11 5.07 -7.93
CA LEU A 330 -10.76 4.38 -9.05
C LEU A 330 -11.80 3.35 -8.55
N CYS A 331 -11.47 2.59 -7.51
CA CYS A 331 -12.40 1.66 -6.86
C CYS A 331 -13.66 2.40 -6.34
N ALA A 332 -13.48 3.50 -5.61
CA ALA A 332 -14.59 4.30 -5.09
C ALA A 332 -15.47 4.90 -6.21
N ALA A 333 -14.88 5.26 -7.34
CA ALA A 333 -15.63 5.69 -8.52
C ALA A 333 -16.49 4.54 -9.10
N CYS A 334 -15.96 3.31 -9.14
CA CYS A 334 -16.74 2.13 -9.53
C CYS A 334 -17.92 1.89 -8.58
N LEU A 335 -17.71 2.03 -7.25
CA LEU A 335 -18.77 1.90 -6.25
C LEU A 335 -19.89 2.91 -6.45
N ALA A 336 -19.51 4.17 -6.74
CA ALA A 336 -20.48 5.21 -7.03
C ALA A 336 -21.35 4.86 -8.24
N GLU A 337 -20.78 4.25 -9.30
CA GLU A 337 -21.56 3.82 -10.47
C GLU A 337 -22.51 2.65 -10.18
N ILE A 338 -22.19 1.76 -9.24
CA ILE A 338 -23.07 0.66 -8.80
C ILE A 338 -24.28 1.21 -8.02
N ASP A 339 -24.05 2.24 -7.20
CA ASP A 339 -25.12 2.90 -6.46
C ASP A 339 -25.97 3.80 -7.38
N LEU A 340 -25.33 4.45 -8.36
CA LEU A 340 -25.92 5.38 -9.32
C LEU A 340 -26.34 4.70 -10.63
N LYS A 341 -27.31 3.77 -10.62
CA LYS A 341 -28.26 3.63 -11.74
C LYS A 341 -29.44 2.70 -11.45
N SER A 342 -30.62 3.27 -11.65
CA SER A 342 -31.89 2.61 -11.97
C SER A 342 -32.44 3.20 -13.28
N THR A 343 -31.59 3.86 -14.09
CA THR A 343 -31.99 4.48 -15.36
C THR A 343 -31.24 3.84 -16.55
N PRO A 344 -31.94 3.56 -17.67
CA PRO A 344 -31.51 2.58 -18.67
C PRO A 344 -30.47 3.09 -19.67
N ASP A 345 -30.10 4.37 -19.63
CA ASP A 345 -29.59 5.06 -20.82
C ASP A 345 -28.25 4.54 -21.36
N ASN A 346 -27.43 3.84 -20.56
CA ASN A 346 -26.15 3.26 -21.05
C ASN A 346 -25.92 1.85 -20.49
N PHE A 347 -26.69 0.86 -20.93
CA PHE A 347 -26.48 -0.56 -20.59
C PHE A 347 -25.07 -1.04 -21.01
N SER A 348 -24.59 -0.61 -22.18
CA SER A 348 -23.25 -0.92 -22.72
C SER A 348 -22.12 -0.61 -21.74
N ASP A 349 -22.17 0.56 -21.09
CA ASP A 349 -21.07 1.03 -20.23
C ASP A 349 -21.07 0.31 -18.88
N VAL A 350 -22.25 -0.09 -18.41
CA VAL A 350 -22.39 -0.92 -17.20
C VAL A 350 -21.87 -2.33 -17.49
N VAL A 351 -22.20 -2.89 -18.65
CA VAL A 351 -21.66 -4.18 -19.10
C VAL A 351 -20.14 -4.09 -19.28
N ALA A 352 -19.62 -3.02 -19.87
CA ALA A 352 -18.18 -2.80 -20.02
C ALA A 352 -17.47 -2.73 -18.67
N LEU A 353 -17.99 -1.93 -17.72
CA LEU A 353 -17.45 -1.86 -16.36
C LEU A 353 -17.48 -3.22 -15.67
N ALA A 354 -18.59 -3.95 -15.75
CA ALA A 354 -18.72 -5.28 -15.16
C ALA A 354 -17.72 -6.26 -15.78
N PHE A 355 -17.54 -6.23 -17.11
CA PHE A 355 -16.60 -7.08 -17.82
C PHE A 355 -15.15 -6.81 -17.40
N ILE A 356 -14.74 -5.55 -17.33
CA ILE A 356 -13.41 -5.14 -16.85
C ILE A 356 -13.17 -5.66 -15.43
N LEU A 357 -14.13 -5.45 -14.53
CA LEU A 357 -14.02 -5.90 -13.13
C LEU A 357 -14.01 -7.42 -13.00
N LEU A 358 -14.77 -8.14 -13.82
CA LEU A 358 -14.81 -9.62 -13.81
C LEU A 358 -13.50 -10.23 -14.31
N ILE A 359 -12.89 -9.65 -15.35
CA ILE A 359 -11.57 -10.08 -15.82
C ILE A 359 -10.52 -9.78 -14.74
N GLY A 360 -10.55 -8.58 -14.17
CA GLY A 360 -9.59 -8.20 -13.13
C GLY A 360 -9.73 -9.06 -11.87
N ALA A 361 -10.94 -9.50 -11.52
CA ALA A 361 -11.18 -10.34 -10.35
C ALA A 361 -10.41 -11.68 -10.36
N VAL A 362 -9.90 -12.15 -11.51
CA VAL A 362 -9.08 -13.37 -11.59
C VAL A 362 -7.84 -13.27 -10.70
N THR A 363 -7.18 -12.11 -10.66
CA THR A 363 -5.99 -11.88 -9.85
C THR A 363 -6.25 -12.08 -8.34
N PRO A 364 -7.15 -11.33 -7.69
CA PRO A 364 -7.44 -11.49 -6.26
C PRO A 364 -8.08 -12.86 -5.94
N VAL A 365 -8.78 -13.49 -6.88
CA VAL A 365 -9.25 -14.88 -6.72
C VAL A 365 -8.06 -15.83 -6.60
N ASN A 366 -7.05 -15.71 -7.45
CA ASN A 366 -5.83 -16.52 -7.33
C ASN A 366 -5.09 -16.26 -6.01
N GLU A 367 -5.03 -15.01 -5.56
CA GLU A 367 -4.45 -14.68 -4.25
C GLU A 367 -5.20 -15.38 -3.09
N ILE A 368 -6.54 -15.36 -3.13
CA ILE A 368 -7.39 -16.05 -2.14
C ILE A 368 -7.18 -17.58 -2.22
N LEU A 369 -7.13 -18.14 -3.43
CA LEU A 369 -6.87 -19.57 -3.62
C LEU A 369 -5.49 -19.97 -3.09
N ARG A 370 -4.46 -19.14 -3.26
CA ARG A 370 -3.14 -19.39 -2.68
C ARG A 370 -3.21 -19.39 -1.15
N ALA A 371 -3.86 -18.39 -0.55
CA ALA A 371 -4.01 -18.30 0.90
C ALA A 371 -4.72 -19.54 1.51
N VAL A 372 -5.70 -20.10 0.79
CA VAL A 372 -6.48 -21.26 1.25
C VAL A 372 -5.79 -22.60 0.96
N ASN A 373 -5.18 -22.77 -0.21
CA ASN A 373 -4.66 -24.06 -0.67
C ASN A 373 -3.20 -24.30 -0.24
N SER A 374 -2.42 -23.25 -0.02
CA SER A 374 -1.04 -23.39 0.43
C SER A 374 -0.98 -23.79 1.92
N LYS A 375 0.08 -24.52 2.28
CA LYS A 375 0.27 -24.99 3.65
C LYS A 375 0.57 -23.81 4.58
N ARG A 376 -0.28 -23.60 5.59
CA ARG A 376 -0.01 -22.69 6.71
C ARG A 376 1.33 -23.04 7.38
N TRP A 377 2.05 -22.01 7.79
CA TRP A 377 3.23 -22.10 8.65
C TRP A 377 3.02 -21.21 9.88
N ASP A 378 3.83 -21.40 10.92
CA ASP A 378 3.73 -20.63 12.16
C ASP A 378 4.73 -19.47 12.16
N PRO A 379 4.39 -18.32 12.75
CA PRO A 379 5.25 -17.15 12.77
C PRO A 379 6.62 -17.47 13.39
N ASP A 380 7.68 -16.89 12.83
CA ASP A 380 9.02 -17.05 13.36
C ASP A 380 9.23 -16.13 14.59
N LEU A 381 9.42 -16.75 15.75
CA LEU A 381 9.61 -16.06 17.03
C LEU A 381 11.05 -16.15 17.53
N GLY A 382 11.96 -16.74 16.76
CA GLY A 382 13.33 -17.02 17.21
C GLY A 382 14.42 -16.31 16.39
N HIS A 383 14.08 -15.86 15.18
CA HIS A 383 15.03 -15.24 14.27
C HIS A 383 14.78 -13.73 14.14
N ASN A 384 15.88 -12.99 14.12
CA ASN A 384 15.84 -11.55 13.91
C ASN A 384 15.93 -11.21 12.42
N LEU A 385 15.84 -9.92 12.08
CA LEU A 385 15.84 -9.48 10.69
C LEU A 385 17.10 -9.87 9.90
N LEU A 386 18.28 -9.96 10.53
CA LEU A 386 19.51 -10.41 9.86
C LEU A 386 19.43 -11.87 9.46
N ASP A 387 18.81 -12.71 10.28
CA ASP A 387 18.73 -14.15 10.09
C ASP A 387 17.81 -14.52 8.93
N THR A 388 16.88 -13.63 8.55
CA THR A 388 15.96 -13.84 7.43
C THR A 388 16.62 -13.79 6.04
N GLN A 389 17.88 -13.36 5.95
CA GLN A 389 18.61 -13.24 4.68
C GLN A 389 19.78 -14.23 4.64
N ALA A 390 19.94 -14.93 3.52
CA ALA A 390 20.97 -15.97 3.33
C ALA A 390 22.42 -15.50 3.56
N ASN A 391 22.67 -14.19 3.45
CA ASN A 391 23.99 -13.58 3.65
C ASN A 391 24.14 -12.88 5.02
N HIS A 392 23.15 -12.98 5.92
CA HIS A 392 23.06 -12.20 7.16
C HIS A 392 23.19 -10.67 6.97
N SER A 393 22.91 -10.19 5.76
CA SER A 393 22.86 -8.76 5.44
C SER A 393 21.42 -8.29 5.44
N PRO A 394 21.06 -7.28 6.23
CA PRO A 394 19.69 -6.81 6.29
C PRO A 394 19.28 -6.13 4.97
N PRO A 395 18.00 -6.17 4.61
CA PRO A 395 17.52 -5.52 3.40
C PRO A 395 17.80 -4.01 3.48
N ALA A 396 18.51 -3.45 2.49
CA ALA A 396 18.93 -2.05 2.48
C ALA A 396 17.78 -1.03 2.62
N HIS A 397 16.55 -1.44 2.33
CA HIS A 397 15.37 -0.60 2.48
C HIS A 397 14.77 -0.65 3.90
N TYR A 398 15.10 -1.67 4.71
CA TYR A 398 14.64 -1.83 6.09
C TYR A 398 15.57 -1.22 7.13
N VAL A 399 16.86 -1.14 6.86
CA VAL A 399 17.86 -0.61 7.80
C VAL A 399 18.54 0.65 7.29
N GLY A 400 19.25 1.35 8.17
CA GLY A 400 20.17 2.42 7.80
C GLY A 400 21.22 2.67 8.87
N ARG A 401 22.41 3.12 8.48
CA ARG A 401 23.48 3.49 9.40
C ARG A 401 23.19 4.84 10.06
N LEU A 402 23.29 4.87 11.39
CA LEU A 402 23.16 6.08 12.18
C LEU A 402 24.43 6.93 12.06
N LYS A 403 24.49 7.81 11.05
CA LYS A 403 25.62 8.73 10.82
C LYS A 403 25.28 10.19 11.07
N ASP A 404 24.00 10.53 11.10
CA ASP A 404 23.55 11.92 11.24
C ASP A 404 23.79 12.42 12.69
N PRO A 405 24.55 13.52 12.89
CA PRO A 405 24.89 14.01 14.22
C PRO A 405 23.67 14.41 15.07
N LEU A 406 22.58 14.85 14.44
CA LEU A 406 21.35 15.22 15.14
C LEU A 406 20.62 13.96 15.60
N LEU A 407 20.51 12.94 14.76
CA LEU A 407 19.91 11.66 15.16
C LEU A 407 20.73 10.97 16.28
N ILE A 408 22.07 11.02 16.21
CA ILE A 408 22.94 10.48 17.27
C ILE A 408 22.67 11.14 18.63
N ARG A 409 22.41 12.45 18.66
CA ARG A 409 22.08 13.18 19.90
C ARG A 409 20.67 12.92 20.41
N LEU A 410 19.73 12.64 19.51
CA LEU A 410 18.31 12.46 19.85
C LEU A 410 17.99 11.03 20.25
N PHE A 411 18.67 10.04 19.69
CA PHE A 411 18.46 8.65 20.05
C PHE A 411 19.19 8.28 21.34
N LYS A 412 18.60 7.33 22.07
CA LYS A 412 19.34 6.57 23.06
C LYS A 412 20.48 5.83 22.35
N PRO A 413 21.64 5.66 23.00
CA PRO A 413 22.69 4.82 22.45
C PRO A 413 22.12 3.44 22.09
N PRO A 414 22.28 2.99 20.83
CA PRO A 414 21.85 1.65 20.45
C PRO A 414 22.56 0.61 21.32
N VAL A 415 21.81 -0.40 21.76
CA VAL A 415 22.35 -1.51 22.54
C VAL A 415 22.57 -2.66 21.59
N ASP A 416 23.81 -3.09 21.45
CA ASP A 416 24.11 -4.31 20.73
C ASP A 416 23.91 -5.52 21.65
N TYR A 417 22.75 -6.16 21.52
CA TYR A 417 22.44 -7.41 22.24
C TYR A 417 23.18 -8.63 21.67
N ARG A 418 24.05 -8.44 20.66
CA ARG A 418 24.66 -9.51 19.87
C ARG A 418 26.20 -9.56 20.02
N THR A 419 26.72 -8.94 21.08
CA THR A 419 28.11 -9.13 21.55
C THR A 419 28.20 -10.11 22.69
#